data_AF-A0A2V1BL67-F1
#
_entry.id   AF-A0A2V1BL67-F1
#
_cell.length_a   1.000
_cell.length_b   1.000
_cell.length_c   1.000
_cell.angle_alpha   90.00
_cell.angle_beta   90.00
_cell.angle_gamma   90.00
#
_symmetry.space_group_name_H-M   'P 1'
#
loop_
_entity.id
_entity.type
_entity.pdbx_description
1 polymer ?
#
loop_
_entity_poly.entity_id
_entity_poly.type
_entity_poly.pdbx_seq_one_letter_code
_entity_poly.pdbx_strand_id
1 'polypeptide(L)'
;MSTFPSSSDSTKPKQPQKQILILGAGITALSTALSLLTTPSTSHFTITLIAAHLPGDLSPEYTSPWAGGDWHSHASMADEDADVRRWDARTYQAWMGLLEGRPVPKDAVFGTSFRTVTFDPVVYLKYLLGRIRELGGRVLRGRVRTEGGLEGVVRGLKKVVKEEDGEREGEDNVFAIINCGGLSARHFLPPPEASKLFPIRGQTVVVKGQAKDAYTYVSIPSVSEDEMLYVIPRPGGITVLGGCKQVGVWGEEVDEEMGERIMERVRGEGLAEELRTGEGGGFEVVRQQVGFRPGRKGGPRVEVEMEKVGGVWVVHSYGHGSGGYQASVGCAERVVELVEGLIRNELKSGE
;
A
#
# COMPACT_ATOMS: atom_id res chain seq x y z
N MET A 1 -28.88 7.12 -57.23
CA MET A 1 -29.36 6.15 -56.22
C MET A 1 -28.21 5.22 -55.91
N SER A 2 -27.52 5.45 -54.79
CA SER A 2 -26.44 4.61 -54.29
C SER A 2 -26.91 4.02 -52.97
N THR A 3 -26.93 2.69 -52.90
CA THR A 3 -27.41 1.86 -51.79
C THR A 3 -26.34 1.79 -50.70
N PHE A 4 -26.69 2.15 -49.47
CA PHE A 4 -25.89 1.86 -48.27
C PHE A 4 -25.92 0.36 -47.96
N PRO A 5 -24.81 -0.25 -47.50
CA PRO A 5 -24.85 -1.60 -46.96
C PRO A 5 -25.54 -1.61 -45.59
N SER A 6 -26.50 -2.52 -45.43
CA SER A 6 -27.20 -2.80 -44.18
C SER A 6 -26.24 -3.32 -43.12
N SER A 7 -26.20 -2.68 -41.96
CA SER A 7 -25.55 -3.24 -40.77
C SER A 7 -26.38 -4.41 -40.24
N SER A 8 -26.02 -5.63 -40.62
CA SER A 8 -26.53 -6.83 -39.96
C SER A 8 -25.62 -7.21 -38.79
N ASP A 9 -26.29 -7.42 -37.65
CA ASP A 9 -25.90 -8.28 -36.54
C ASP A 9 -25.19 -7.64 -35.33
N SER A 10 -25.99 -7.10 -34.40
CA SER A 10 -25.61 -6.87 -33.00
C SER A 10 -26.44 -7.71 -32.03
N THR A 11 -26.88 -8.91 -32.44
CA THR A 11 -27.70 -9.80 -31.59
C THR A 11 -26.91 -10.84 -30.81
N LYS A 12 -25.57 -10.79 -30.83
CA LYS A 12 -24.80 -11.59 -29.87
C LYS A 12 -25.00 -11.01 -28.47
N PRO A 13 -25.44 -11.80 -27.47
CA PRO A 13 -25.42 -11.35 -26.09
C PRO A 13 -23.98 -10.92 -25.78
N LYS A 14 -23.79 -9.68 -25.28
CA LYS A 14 -22.50 -9.26 -24.74
C LYS A 14 -22.12 -10.32 -23.71
N GLN A 15 -21.03 -11.05 -23.95
CA GLN A 15 -20.50 -11.94 -22.91
C GLN A 15 -20.34 -11.09 -21.64
N PRO A 16 -20.79 -11.59 -20.48
CA PRO A 16 -20.68 -10.82 -19.25
C PRO A 16 -19.20 -10.49 -19.03
N GLN A 17 -18.95 -9.22 -18.75
CA GLN A 17 -17.58 -8.71 -18.60
C GLN A 17 -16.97 -9.36 -17.36
N LYS A 18 -15.86 -10.11 -17.53
CA LYS A 18 -15.18 -10.78 -16.42
C LYS A 18 -14.71 -9.74 -15.38
N GLN A 19 -14.74 -10.10 -14.10
CA GLN A 19 -14.36 -9.19 -13.01
C GLN A 19 -13.03 -9.59 -12.34
N ILE A 20 -12.26 -8.59 -11.91
CA ILE A 20 -11.14 -8.73 -10.98
C ILE A 20 -11.49 -7.99 -9.70
N LEU A 21 -11.52 -8.72 -8.58
CA LEU A 21 -11.82 -8.15 -7.27
C LEU A 21 -10.52 -7.91 -6.49
N ILE A 22 -10.38 -6.74 -5.87
CA ILE A 22 -9.22 -6.37 -5.05
C ILE A 22 -9.68 -6.21 -3.60
N LEU A 23 -9.14 -7.02 -2.69
CA LEU A 23 -9.43 -6.94 -1.27
C LEU A 23 -8.48 -5.96 -0.56
N GLY A 24 -9.05 -4.91 0.03
CA GLY A 24 -8.35 -3.83 0.74
C GLY A 24 -8.29 -2.54 -0.08
N ALA A 25 -8.12 -1.40 0.60
CA ALA A 25 -7.95 -0.08 -0.02
C ALA A 25 -6.65 0.61 0.41
N GLY A 26 -5.65 -0.16 0.85
CA GLY A 26 -4.33 0.36 1.19
C GLY A 26 -3.56 0.77 -0.06
N ILE A 27 -2.39 1.37 0.13
CA ILE A 27 -1.53 1.79 -0.98
C ILE A 27 -1.29 0.66 -2.00
N THR A 28 -1.02 -0.57 -1.53
CA THR A 28 -0.85 -1.73 -2.39
C THR A 28 -2.07 -1.99 -3.28
N ALA A 29 -3.28 -1.94 -2.70
CA ALA A 29 -4.51 -2.20 -3.43
C ALA A 29 -4.82 -1.10 -4.45
N LEU A 30 -4.64 0.17 -4.07
CA LEU A 30 -4.90 1.30 -4.94
C LEU A 30 -3.91 1.40 -6.10
N SER A 31 -2.61 1.17 -5.84
CA SER A 31 -1.62 1.09 -6.91
C SER A 31 -1.90 -0.08 -7.86
N THR A 32 -2.29 -1.25 -7.32
CA THR A 32 -2.68 -2.41 -8.13
C THR A 32 -3.89 -2.11 -9.01
N ALA A 33 -4.94 -1.49 -8.43
CA ALA A 33 -6.13 -1.11 -9.18
C ALA A 33 -5.81 -0.13 -10.32
N LEU A 34 -4.98 0.89 -10.05
CA LEU A 34 -4.55 1.85 -11.06
C LEU A 34 -3.79 1.15 -12.19
N SER A 35 -2.79 0.32 -11.88
CA SER A 35 -2.02 -0.42 -12.88
C SER A 35 -2.89 -1.33 -13.75
N LEU A 36 -3.87 -2.03 -13.15
CA LEU A 36 -4.82 -2.86 -13.89
C LEU A 36 -5.74 -2.03 -14.79
N LEU A 37 -6.16 -0.84 -14.37
CA LEU A 37 -7.01 0.04 -15.17
C LEU A 37 -6.25 0.71 -16.32
N THR A 38 -4.94 0.94 -16.18
CA THR A 38 -4.12 1.60 -17.19
C THR A 38 -3.42 0.66 -18.17
N THR A 39 -3.49 -0.66 -17.93
CA THR A 39 -2.85 -1.66 -18.78
C THR A 39 -3.81 -2.13 -19.89
N PRO A 40 -3.45 -2.04 -21.19
CA PRO A 40 -4.35 -2.41 -22.28
C PRO A 40 -4.85 -3.87 -22.24
N SER A 41 -4.01 -4.81 -21.82
CA SER A 41 -4.35 -6.25 -21.75
C SER A 41 -5.43 -6.56 -20.73
N THR A 42 -5.60 -5.72 -19.70
CA THR A 42 -6.61 -5.88 -18.64
C THR A 42 -7.84 -4.99 -18.84
N SER A 43 -7.89 -4.20 -19.91
CA SER A 43 -8.98 -3.25 -20.22
C SER A 43 -10.37 -3.88 -20.38
N HIS A 44 -10.43 -5.19 -20.64
CA HIS A 44 -11.67 -5.94 -20.79
C HIS A 44 -12.23 -6.45 -19.45
N PHE A 45 -11.51 -6.32 -18.33
CA PHE A 45 -12.01 -6.67 -17.01
C PHE A 45 -12.69 -5.49 -16.31
N THR A 46 -13.74 -5.77 -15.55
CA THR A 46 -14.25 -4.84 -14.54
C THR A 46 -13.40 -4.95 -13.28
N ILE A 47 -12.78 -3.84 -12.84
CA ILE A 47 -11.96 -3.81 -11.62
C ILE A 47 -12.80 -3.28 -10.46
N THR A 48 -12.97 -4.08 -9.41
CA THR A 48 -13.78 -3.74 -8.23
C THR A 48 -12.92 -3.84 -6.96
N LEU A 49 -12.83 -2.75 -6.21
CA LEU A 49 -12.11 -2.69 -4.94
C LEU A 49 -13.09 -2.82 -3.77
N ILE A 50 -12.82 -3.75 -2.85
CA ILE A 50 -13.66 -4.07 -1.70
C ILE A 50 -12.83 -3.91 -0.43
N ALA A 51 -13.23 -3.00 0.46
CA ALA A 51 -12.47 -2.72 1.67
C ALA A 51 -13.34 -2.31 2.86
N ALA A 52 -12.89 -2.67 4.06
CA ALA A 52 -13.48 -2.22 5.32
C ALA A 52 -13.19 -0.74 5.60
N HIS A 53 -11.97 -0.29 5.25
CA HIS A 53 -11.49 1.08 5.40
C HIS A 53 -11.08 1.65 4.05
N LEU A 54 -11.42 2.92 3.82
CA LEU A 54 -11.15 3.65 2.58
C LEU A 54 -10.23 4.86 2.85
N PRO A 55 -9.59 5.42 1.80
CA PRO A 55 -8.85 6.67 1.90
C PRO A 55 -9.61 7.79 2.61
N GLY A 56 -9.09 8.26 3.74
CA GLY A 56 -9.73 9.24 4.62
C GLY A 56 -10.17 8.65 5.96
N ASP A 57 -10.36 7.34 6.06
CA ASP A 57 -10.56 6.64 7.33
C ASP A 57 -9.22 6.56 8.09
N LEU A 58 -9.24 6.78 9.40
CA LEU A 58 -8.12 6.51 10.30
C LEU A 58 -8.48 5.30 11.16
N SER A 59 -7.74 4.20 10.99
CA SER A 59 -7.98 2.95 11.72
C SER A 59 -6.67 2.20 11.94
N PRO A 60 -6.42 1.61 13.13
CA PRO A 60 -5.26 0.76 13.38
C PRO A 60 -5.20 -0.45 12.43
N GLU A 61 -6.37 -0.92 11.95
CA GLU A 61 -6.50 -1.98 10.95
C GLU A 61 -6.20 -1.52 9.51
N TYR A 62 -5.98 -0.21 9.30
CA TYR A 62 -5.69 0.40 8.00
C TYR A 62 -4.34 1.12 8.05
N THR A 63 -3.26 0.43 7.66
CA THR A 63 -1.88 0.94 7.83
C THR A 63 -1.58 2.22 7.04
N SER A 64 -2.12 2.35 5.84
CA SER A 64 -1.64 3.33 4.85
C SER A 64 -1.69 4.79 5.32
N PRO A 65 -2.75 5.30 5.96
CA PRO A 65 -2.80 6.67 6.49
C PRO A 65 -1.72 7.03 7.52
N TRP A 66 -1.14 6.04 8.21
CA TRP A 66 -0.19 6.26 9.30
C TRP A 66 1.27 6.37 8.85
N ALA A 67 1.59 6.04 7.60
CA ALA A 67 2.95 6.05 7.10
C ALA A 67 3.57 7.46 7.12
N GLY A 68 4.91 7.56 7.19
CA GLY A 68 5.61 8.82 6.89
C GLY A 68 5.37 9.22 5.44
N GLY A 69 5.83 8.36 4.52
CA GLY A 69 5.62 8.48 3.09
C GLY A 69 6.82 9.10 2.36
N ASP A 70 7.99 8.48 2.51
CA ASP A 70 9.23 8.81 1.80
C ASP A 70 9.70 7.62 0.95
N TRP A 71 10.74 7.82 0.14
CA TRP A 71 11.45 6.72 -0.53
C TRP A 71 12.84 6.54 0.08
N HIS A 72 13.08 5.36 0.65
CA HIS A 72 14.37 4.88 1.13
C HIS A 72 14.41 3.35 0.99
N SER A 73 15.27 2.80 0.13
CA SER A 73 15.32 1.34 -0.06
C SER A 73 15.70 0.62 1.24
N HIS A 74 14.89 -0.37 1.63
CA HIS A 74 15.16 -1.25 2.77
C HIS A 74 15.73 -2.61 2.33
N ALA A 75 15.87 -2.81 1.02
CA ALA A 75 16.40 -4.03 0.45
C ALA A 75 17.90 -4.16 0.75
N SER A 76 18.33 -5.34 1.18
CA SER A 76 19.74 -5.69 1.27
C SER A 76 20.33 -5.96 -0.13
N MET A 77 21.62 -6.32 -0.18
CA MET A 77 22.27 -6.79 -1.41
C MET A 77 22.08 -8.30 -1.66
N ALA A 78 21.37 -9.03 -0.79
CA ALA A 78 21.13 -10.47 -0.95
C ALA A 78 20.24 -10.76 -2.17
N ASP A 79 20.40 -11.92 -2.79
CA ASP A 79 19.60 -12.30 -3.98
C ASP A 79 18.10 -12.37 -3.69
N GLU A 80 17.73 -12.72 -2.45
CA GLU A 80 16.35 -12.77 -1.96
C GLU A 80 15.62 -11.42 -2.07
N ASP A 81 16.36 -10.31 -2.01
CA ASP A 81 15.81 -8.96 -2.11
C ASP A 81 15.87 -8.38 -3.55
N ALA A 82 16.26 -9.17 -4.55
CA ALA A 82 16.43 -8.68 -5.93
C ALA A 82 15.17 -8.03 -6.50
N ASP A 83 14.00 -8.62 -6.24
CA ASP A 83 12.73 -8.05 -6.67
C ASP A 83 12.38 -6.77 -5.91
N VAL A 84 12.65 -6.73 -4.59
CA VAL A 84 12.44 -5.53 -3.78
C VAL A 84 13.29 -4.37 -4.29
N ARG A 85 14.57 -4.62 -4.62
CA ARG A 85 15.44 -3.62 -5.26
C ARG A 85 14.88 -3.13 -6.58
N ARG A 86 14.35 -4.03 -7.42
CA ARG A 86 13.75 -3.67 -8.71
C ARG A 86 12.50 -2.80 -8.53
N TRP A 87 11.63 -3.13 -7.57
CA TRP A 87 10.42 -2.36 -7.28
C TRP A 87 10.73 -0.99 -6.68
N ASP A 88 11.68 -0.94 -5.75
CA ASP A 88 12.17 0.30 -5.16
C ASP A 88 12.72 1.22 -6.26
N ALA A 89 13.57 0.71 -7.15
CA ALA A 89 14.15 1.49 -8.25
C ALA A 89 13.09 2.06 -9.21
N ARG A 90 12.07 1.27 -9.58
CA ARG A 90 11.01 1.74 -10.47
C ARG A 90 10.14 2.82 -9.82
N THR A 91 9.81 2.64 -8.54
CA THR A 91 9.04 3.63 -7.77
C THR A 91 9.84 4.92 -7.59
N TYR A 92 11.14 4.82 -7.30
CA TYR A 92 12.04 5.98 -7.25
C TYR A 92 12.02 6.76 -8.55
N GLN A 93 12.16 6.10 -9.70
CA GLN A 93 12.12 6.78 -11.00
C GLN A 93 10.79 7.48 -11.27
N ALA A 94 9.66 6.83 -10.93
CA ALA A 94 8.34 7.43 -11.09
C ALA A 94 8.17 8.68 -10.21
N TRP A 95 8.70 8.65 -9.00
CA TRP A 95 8.62 9.74 -8.04
C TRP A 95 9.64 10.86 -8.36
N MET A 96 10.85 10.51 -8.81
CA MET A 96 11.94 11.44 -9.08
C MET A 96 11.72 12.37 -10.26
N GLY A 97 10.81 12.02 -11.18
CA GLY A 97 10.38 12.91 -12.27
C GLY A 97 9.77 14.24 -11.80
N LEU A 98 9.72 14.54 -10.50
CA LEU A 98 8.91 15.60 -9.92
C LEU A 98 9.63 16.80 -9.24
N LEU A 99 10.97 16.89 -9.04
CA LEU A 99 11.58 17.94 -8.14
C LEU A 99 13.00 18.53 -8.53
N GLU A 100 13.79 19.20 -7.64
CA GLU A 100 15.26 19.58 -7.64
C GLU A 100 15.83 19.81 -6.18
N GLY A 101 17.13 19.61 -5.85
CA GLY A 101 17.64 19.42 -4.43
C GLY A 101 19.07 19.93 -4.03
N ARG A 102 19.50 19.82 -2.72
CA ARG A 102 20.86 20.08 -2.07
C ARG A 102 21.05 19.34 -0.66
N PRO A 103 22.01 19.64 0.30
CA PRO A 103 23.04 18.71 0.86
C PRO A 103 22.98 18.31 2.39
N VAL A 104 23.97 17.50 2.90
CA VAL A 104 24.03 16.71 4.19
C VAL A 104 24.84 17.34 5.38
N PRO A 105 24.58 16.98 6.68
CA PRO A 105 25.29 17.46 7.91
C PRO A 105 26.68 16.82 8.27
N LYS A 106 27.27 17.31 9.38
CA LYS A 106 28.73 17.37 9.66
C LYS A 106 29.36 16.19 10.44
N ASP A 107 28.58 15.35 11.14
CA ASP A 107 29.10 14.31 12.05
C ASP A 107 28.70 12.86 11.67
N ALA A 108 28.21 12.66 10.45
CA ALA A 108 27.85 11.33 9.97
C ALA A 108 29.11 10.47 9.71
N VAL A 109 29.15 9.23 10.25
CA VAL A 109 30.19 8.22 9.93
C VAL A 109 30.15 7.86 8.44
N PHE A 110 28.95 7.90 7.86
CA PHE A 110 28.67 7.85 6.43
C PHE A 110 27.31 8.50 6.20
N GLY A 111 27.19 9.37 5.20
CA GLY A 111 25.95 10.06 4.87
C GLY A 111 25.85 10.29 3.37
N THR A 112 24.64 10.15 2.83
CA THR A 112 24.34 10.46 1.43
C THR A 112 23.18 11.45 1.37
N SER A 113 23.29 12.46 0.51
CA SER A 113 22.14 13.27 0.09
C SER A 113 21.73 12.82 -1.29
N PHE A 114 20.45 12.59 -1.45
CA PHE A 114 19.83 12.38 -2.74
C PHE A 114 18.51 13.12 -2.71
N ARG A 115 17.96 13.38 -3.89
CA ARG A 115 16.61 13.91 -3.96
C ARG A 115 15.63 12.76 -3.83
N THR A 116 14.55 12.97 -3.09
CA THR A 116 13.49 11.98 -2.90
C THR A 116 12.13 12.67 -2.97
N VAL A 117 11.05 11.91 -2.80
CA VAL A 117 9.69 12.45 -2.74
C VAL A 117 9.10 12.17 -1.37
N THR A 118 8.42 13.18 -0.85
CA THR A 118 7.48 13.03 0.25
C THR A 118 6.09 13.46 -0.22
N PHE A 119 5.06 12.85 0.35
CA PHE A 119 3.67 13.22 0.06
C PHE A 119 2.85 13.00 1.33
N ASP A 120 1.69 13.64 1.39
CA ASP A 120 0.71 13.31 2.42
C ASP A 120 0.01 11.98 2.03
N PRO A 121 0.13 10.91 2.83
CA PRO A 121 -0.49 9.62 2.52
C PRO A 121 -2.01 9.71 2.39
N VAL A 122 -2.69 10.53 3.21
CA VAL A 122 -4.15 10.67 3.18
C VAL A 122 -4.59 11.35 1.89
N VAL A 123 -3.88 12.40 1.46
CA VAL A 123 -4.16 13.09 0.20
C VAL A 123 -3.88 12.18 -0.99
N TYR A 124 -2.74 11.49 -1.00
CA TYR A 124 -2.36 10.60 -2.10
C TYR A 124 -3.31 9.42 -2.26
N LEU A 125 -3.73 8.80 -1.15
CA LEU A 125 -4.72 7.72 -1.18
C LEU A 125 -6.07 8.21 -1.74
N LYS A 126 -6.52 9.42 -1.40
CA LYS A 126 -7.74 10.03 -1.97
C LYS A 126 -7.61 10.31 -3.46
N TYR A 127 -6.44 10.81 -3.88
CA TYR A 127 -6.12 10.98 -5.30
C TYR A 127 -6.24 9.65 -6.05
N LEU A 128 -5.63 8.57 -5.55
CA LEU A 128 -5.72 7.26 -6.20
C LEU A 128 -7.16 6.75 -6.28
N LEU A 129 -7.95 6.90 -5.20
CA LEU A 129 -9.37 6.54 -5.21
C LEU A 129 -10.17 7.33 -6.26
N GLY A 130 -9.90 8.63 -6.39
CA GLY A 130 -10.49 9.48 -7.42
C GLY A 130 -10.16 8.99 -8.82
N ARG A 131 -8.88 8.72 -9.08
CA ARG A 131 -8.39 8.17 -10.36
C ARG A 131 -9.04 6.83 -10.72
N ILE A 132 -9.18 5.92 -9.75
CA ILE A 132 -9.87 4.64 -9.95
C ILE A 132 -11.30 4.86 -10.42
N ARG A 133 -12.05 5.76 -9.76
CA ARG A 133 -13.44 6.09 -10.13
C ARG A 133 -13.53 6.73 -11.51
N GLU A 134 -12.65 7.68 -11.81
CA GLU A 134 -12.59 8.37 -13.11
C GLU A 134 -12.31 7.39 -14.27
N LEU A 135 -11.53 6.34 -14.01
CA LEU A 135 -11.24 5.27 -14.96
C LEU A 135 -12.34 4.19 -15.01
N GLY A 136 -13.45 4.37 -14.29
CA GLY A 136 -14.59 3.43 -14.28
C GLY A 136 -14.48 2.28 -13.29
N GLY A 137 -13.49 2.30 -12.39
CA GLY A 137 -13.35 1.31 -11.32
C GLY A 137 -14.46 1.44 -10.27
N ARG A 138 -14.96 0.29 -9.80
CA ARG A 138 -16.03 0.22 -8.79
C ARG A 138 -15.44 0.11 -7.38
N VAL A 139 -16.10 0.75 -6.40
CA VAL A 139 -15.64 0.76 -5.00
C VAL A 139 -16.81 0.40 -4.10
N LEU A 140 -16.74 -0.76 -3.45
CA LEU A 140 -17.76 -1.26 -2.53
C LEU A 140 -17.20 -1.29 -1.10
N ARG A 141 -17.91 -0.66 -0.17
CA ARG A 141 -17.56 -0.73 1.26
C ARG A 141 -18.19 -2.00 1.83
N GLY A 142 -17.38 -2.89 2.41
CA GLY A 142 -17.87 -4.14 2.98
C GLY A 142 -16.85 -4.83 3.88
N ARG A 143 -17.34 -5.60 4.86
CA ARG A 143 -16.52 -6.49 5.69
C ARG A 143 -16.69 -7.93 5.19
N VAL A 144 -15.56 -8.60 4.98
CA VAL A 144 -15.54 -10.01 4.61
C VAL A 144 -15.16 -10.82 5.84
N ARG A 145 -15.99 -11.81 6.14
CA ARG A 145 -15.76 -12.80 7.20
C ARG A 145 -14.57 -13.67 6.85
N THR A 146 -13.70 -13.93 7.82
CA THR A 146 -12.44 -14.68 7.63
C THR A 146 -12.59 -16.15 8.03
N GLU A 147 -13.74 -16.53 8.59
CA GLU A 147 -14.08 -17.90 8.92
C GLU A 147 -14.09 -18.78 7.66
N GLY A 148 -13.48 -19.97 7.76
CA GLY A 148 -13.32 -20.87 6.61
C GLY A 148 -12.10 -20.56 5.73
N GLY A 149 -11.18 -19.73 6.22
CA GLY A 149 -9.89 -19.48 5.56
C GLY A 149 -10.04 -18.74 4.22
N LEU A 150 -9.07 -18.93 3.33
CA LEU A 150 -9.02 -18.25 2.04
C LEU A 150 -10.28 -18.52 1.20
N GLU A 151 -10.78 -19.76 1.20
CA GLU A 151 -12.03 -20.11 0.50
C GLU A 151 -13.25 -19.39 1.08
N GLY A 152 -13.31 -19.24 2.41
CA GLY A 152 -14.33 -18.43 3.07
C GLY A 152 -14.30 -16.96 2.64
N VAL A 153 -13.10 -16.39 2.51
CA VAL A 153 -12.91 -15.03 2.01
C VAL A 153 -13.31 -14.90 0.54
N VAL A 154 -12.93 -15.86 -0.32
CA VAL A 154 -13.36 -15.89 -1.73
C VAL A 154 -14.89 -15.87 -1.83
N ARG A 155 -15.56 -16.75 -1.07
CA ARG A 155 -17.02 -16.82 -1.03
C ARG A 155 -17.65 -15.52 -0.50
N GLY A 156 -17.06 -14.92 0.53
CA GLY A 156 -17.53 -13.65 1.08
C GLY A 156 -17.42 -12.48 0.10
N LEU A 157 -16.31 -12.38 -0.64
CA LEU A 157 -16.12 -11.36 -1.68
C LEU A 157 -17.12 -11.52 -2.83
N LYS A 158 -17.29 -12.75 -3.31
CA LYS A 158 -18.30 -13.11 -4.30
C LYS A 158 -19.71 -12.71 -3.87
N LYS A 159 -20.05 -12.94 -2.60
CA LYS A 159 -21.33 -12.55 -2.01
C LYS A 159 -21.54 -11.03 -2.01
N VAL A 160 -20.53 -10.23 -1.64
CA VAL A 160 -20.63 -8.76 -1.64
C VAL A 160 -20.95 -8.23 -3.04
N VAL A 161 -20.30 -8.78 -4.08
CA VAL A 161 -20.57 -8.38 -5.47
C VAL A 161 -21.96 -8.81 -5.91
N LYS A 162 -22.39 -10.03 -5.55
CA LYS A 162 -23.73 -10.54 -5.86
C LYS A 162 -24.85 -9.70 -5.25
N GLU A 163 -24.67 -9.24 -4.01
CA GLU A 163 -25.64 -8.37 -3.33
C GLU A 163 -25.79 -7.00 -4.02
N GLU A 164 -24.72 -6.50 -4.62
CA GLU A 164 -24.72 -5.23 -5.37
C GLU A 164 -25.24 -5.38 -6.81
N ASP A 165 -24.87 -6.47 -7.51
CA ASP A 165 -25.14 -6.68 -8.94
C ASP A 165 -26.45 -7.44 -9.24
N GLY A 166 -27.06 -8.07 -8.23
CA GLY A 166 -28.23 -8.94 -8.39
C GLY A 166 -27.89 -10.40 -8.75
N GLU A 167 -28.86 -11.31 -8.55
CA GLU A 167 -28.66 -12.77 -8.47
C GLU A 167 -28.02 -13.47 -9.69
N ARG A 168 -27.94 -12.83 -10.87
CA ARG A 168 -27.62 -13.51 -12.14
C ARG A 168 -26.26 -13.22 -12.78
N GLU A 169 -25.48 -12.22 -12.32
CA GLU A 169 -24.26 -11.80 -13.04
C GLU A 169 -22.97 -11.69 -12.21
N GLY A 170 -23.04 -11.56 -10.88
CA GLY A 170 -21.87 -11.20 -10.06
C GLY A 170 -20.94 -12.36 -9.65
N GLU A 171 -21.46 -13.58 -9.44
CA GLU A 171 -20.71 -14.66 -8.77
C GLU A 171 -19.87 -15.53 -9.72
N ASP A 172 -20.41 -15.82 -10.91
CA ASP A 172 -19.84 -16.75 -11.89
C ASP A 172 -18.80 -16.10 -12.82
N ASN A 173 -18.71 -14.76 -12.81
CA ASN A 173 -17.82 -14.00 -13.70
C ASN A 173 -16.52 -13.51 -13.04
N VAL A 174 -16.28 -13.87 -11.77
CA VAL A 174 -15.04 -13.52 -11.07
C VAL A 174 -13.90 -14.37 -11.60
N PHE A 175 -12.95 -13.74 -12.30
CA PHE A 175 -11.78 -14.43 -12.84
C PHE A 175 -10.69 -14.61 -11.78
N ALA A 176 -10.40 -13.53 -11.05
CA ALA A 176 -9.34 -13.50 -10.06
C ALA A 176 -9.68 -12.59 -8.88
N ILE A 177 -9.13 -12.94 -7.71
CA ILE A 177 -9.13 -12.14 -6.49
C ILE A 177 -7.68 -11.76 -6.16
N ILE A 178 -7.44 -10.46 -5.99
CA ILE A 178 -6.16 -9.96 -5.51
C ILE A 178 -6.26 -9.72 -4.00
N ASN A 179 -5.56 -10.53 -3.23
CA ASN A 179 -5.47 -10.40 -1.78
C ASN A 179 -4.42 -9.34 -1.41
N CYS A 180 -4.87 -8.12 -1.12
CA CYS A 180 -4.08 -7.02 -0.56
C CYS A 180 -4.41 -6.77 0.92
N GLY A 181 -4.78 -7.82 1.68
CA GLY A 181 -5.29 -7.73 3.05
C GLY A 181 -4.29 -7.33 4.14
N GLY A 182 -3.04 -6.99 3.80
CA GLY A 182 -2.04 -6.51 4.77
C GLY A 182 -1.84 -7.47 5.95
N LEU A 183 -1.89 -6.95 7.19
CA LEU A 183 -1.83 -7.77 8.41
C LEU A 183 -3.03 -8.70 8.54
N SER A 184 -4.22 -8.27 8.10
CA SER A 184 -5.46 -9.03 8.24
C SER A 184 -5.45 -10.34 7.46
N ALA A 185 -4.54 -10.48 6.48
CA ALA A 185 -4.30 -11.75 5.79
C ALA A 185 -4.01 -12.91 6.75
N ARG A 186 -3.43 -12.63 7.92
CA ARG A 186 -3.15 -13.64 8.96
C ARG A 186 -4.40 -14.34 9.50
N HIS A 187 -5.59 -13.76 9.33
CA HIS A 187 -6.83 -14.32 9.88
C HIS A 187 -7.47 -15.39 8.99
N PHE A 188 -7.05 -15.49 7.72
CA PHE A 188 -7.65 -16.41 6.75
C PHE A 188 -6.63 -17.25 5.97
N LEU A 189 -5.34 -16.97 6.12
CA LEU A 189 -4.28 -17.79 5.55
C LEU A 189 -4.01 -19.03 6.43
N PRO A 190 -3.47 -20.12 5.85
CA PRO A 190 -3.15 -21.31 6.61
C PRO A 190 -2.06 -21.02 7.66
N PRO A 191 -2.02 -21.75 8.80
CA PRO A 191 -1.13 -21.46 9.92
C PRO A 191 0.37 -21.26 9.57
N PRO A 192 0.98 -22.05 8.66
CA PRO A 192 2.37 -21.84 8.26
C PRO A 192 2.63 -20.47 7.62
N GLU A 193 1.64 -19.92 6.92
CA GLU A 193 1.75 -18.62 6.28
C GLU A 193 1.29 -17.49 7.20
N ALA A 194 0.19 -17.69 7.92
CA ALA A 194 -0.34 -16.71 8.88
C ALA A 194 0.67 -16.35 9.98
N SER A 195 1.48 -17.32 10.43
CA SER A 195 2.52 -17.11 11.45
C SER A 195 3.72 -16.29 10.95
N LYS A 196 3.87 -16.10 9.63
CA LYS A 196 4.89 -15.22 9.06
C LYS A 196 4.50 -13.75 9.19
N LEU A 197 3.21 -13.42 9.35
CA LEU A 197 2.72 -12.05 9.45
C LEU A 197 2.74 -11.55 10.89
N PHE A 198 3.36 -10.40 11.10
CA PHE A 198 3.51 -9.77 12.41
C PHE A 198 3.49 -8.23 12.28
N PRO A 199 3.02 -7.51 13.30
CA PRO A 199 3.00 -6.06 13.26
C PRO A 199 4.42 -5.55 13.53
N ILE A 200 4.73 -4.40 12.96
CA ILE A 200 5.87 -3.60 13.41
C ILE A 200 5.29 -2.26 13.81
N ARG A 201 5.03 -2.08 15.11
CA ARG A 201 4.46 -0.86 15.66
C ARG A 201 5.42 0.30 15.41
N GLY A 202 4.86 1.41 14.93
CA GLY A 202 5.55 2.68 14.76
C GLY A 202 4.71 3.80 15.32
N GLN A 203 5.30 4.59 16.20
CA GLN A 203 4.72 5.82 16.71
C GLN A 203 5.41 7.03 16.09
N THR A 204 4.62 8.06 15.79
CA THR A 204 5.09 9.32 15.22
C THR A 204 4.36 10.50 15.85
N VAL A 205 5.03 11.65 15.89
CA VAL A 205 4.46 12.94 16.27
C VAL A 205 4.29 13.78 15.01
N VAL A 206 3.07 14.25 14.75
CA VAL A 206 2.77 15.15 13.64
C VAL A 206 2.77 16.57 14.17
N VAL A 207 3.60 17.44 13.58
CA VAL A 207 3.76 18.83 13.98
C VAL A 207 3.36 19.77 12.86
N LYS A 208 3.00 21.00 13.23
CA LYS A 208 2.65 22.06 12.27
C LYS A 208 3.90 22.62 11.60
N GLY A 209 3.72 23.06 10.36
CA GLY A 209 4.77 23.57 9.50
C GLY A 209 5.43 22.46 8.69
N GLN A 210 6.02 22.85 7.56
CA GLN A 210 6.67 21.95 6.62
C GLN A 210 8.18 22.11 6.75
N ALA A 211 8.89 21.07 7.20
CA ALA A 211 10.34 21.07 7.25
C ALA A 211 10.91 21.31 5.84
N LYS A 212 12.04 21.99 5.78
CA LYS A 212 12.73 22.27 4.51
C LYS A 212 13.22 21.00 3.84
N ASP A 213 13.70 20.06 4.65
CA ASP A 213 14.37 18.84 4.21
C ASP A 213 13.79 17.61 4.91
N ALA A 214 13.92 16.45 4.25
CA ALA A 214 13.62 15.16 4.83
C ALA A 214 14.90 14.54 5.39
N TYR A 215 14.80 13.95 6.58
CA TYR A 215 15.93 13.34 7.28
C TYR A 215 15.54 11.95 7.76
N THR A 216 16.44 10.98 7.63
CA THR A 216 16.28 9.63 8.19
C THR A 216 17.62 9.14 8.72
N TYR A 217 17.63 8.77 9.99
CA TYR A 217 18.77 8.26 10.73
C TYR A 217 18.41 6.87 11.26
N VAL A 218 19.26 5.90 10.96
CA VAL A 218 19.13 4.50 11.40
C VAL A 218 20.34 4.13 12.26
N SER A 219 20.14 3.22 13.21
CA SER A 219 21.21 2.68 14.07
C SER A 219 21.97 3.77 14.87
N ILE A 220 21.22 4.68 15.49
CA ILE A 220 21.79 5.78 16.29
C ILE A 220 22.39 5.18 17.57
N PRO A 221 23.71 5.25 17.81
CA PRO A 221 24.36 4.49 18.90
C PRO A 221 23.85 4.80 20.31
N SER A 222 23.29 6.00 20.52
CA SER A 222 22.82 6.51 21.81
C SER A 222 21.33 6.24 22.08
N VAL A 223 20.62 5.54 21.19
CA VAL A 223 19.18 5.26 21.33
C VAL A 223 18.92 3.75 21.30
N SER A 224 17.78 3.33 21.86
CA SER A 224 17.36 1.93 21.83
C SER A 224 17.26 1.39 20.41
N GLU A 225 17.55 0.10 20.19
CA GLU A 225 17.54 -0.53 18.86
C GLU A 225 16.16 -0.48 18.17
N ASP A 226 15.08 -0.32 18.93
CA ASP A 226 13.71 -0.17 18.43
C ASP A 226 13.31 1.30 18.18
N GLU A 227 14.19 2.27 18.44
CA GLU A 227 13.96 3.68 18.21
C GLU A 227 14.74 4.17 16.97
N MET A 228 14.13 5.10 16.24
CA MET A 228 14.68 5.71 15.03
C MET A 228 14.50 7.22 15.10
N LEU A 229 15.17 7.94 14.21
CA LEU A 229 14.96 9.36 14.02
C LEU A 229 14.68 9.65 12.54
N TYR A 230 13.56 10.27 12.25
CA TYR A 230 13.26 10.80 10.93
C TYR A 230 12.36 12.03 11.01
N VAL A 231 12.54 12.91 10.04
CA VAL A 231 11.74 14.10 9.79
C VAL A 231 11.25 14.00 8.36
N ILE A 232 9.95 13.87 8.17
CA ILE A 232 9.34 13.71 6.85
C ILE A 232 8.37 14.87 6.62
N PRO A 233 8.76 15.91 5.87
CA PRO A 233 7.86 17.01 5.52
C PRO A 233 6.73 16.48 4.64
N ARG A 234 5.50 16.90 4.92
CA ARG A 234 4.35 16.61 4.05
C ARG A 234 3.89 17.89 3.36
N PRO A 235 3.70 17.86 2.02
CA PRO A 235 3.03 18.93 1.32
C PRO A 235 1.68 19.23 1.97
N GLY A 236 1.45 20.49 2.35
CA GLY A 236 0.24 20.90 3.07
C GLY A 236 0.49 21.48 4.47
N GLY A 237 1.76 21.73 4.83
CA GLY A 237 2.09 22.51 6.03
C GLY A 237 2.14 21.70 7.33
N ILE A 238 2.41 20.40 7.24
CA ILE A 238 2.68 19.54 8.41
C ILE A 238 3.95 18.72 8.18
N THR A 239 4.56 18.25 9.27
CA THR A 239 5.75 17.39 9.25
C THR A 239 5.56 16.23 10.20
N VAL A 240 6.00 15.03 9.77
CA VAL A 240 6.01 13.84 10.62
C VAL A 240 7.39 13.69 11.24
N LEU A 241 7.43 13.70 12.56
CA LEU A 241 8.59 13.34 13.36
C LEU A 241 8.42 11.89 13.80
N GLY A 242 9.45 11.09 13.61
CA GLY A 242 9.45 9.74 14.15
C GLY A 242 10.85 9.28 14.52
N GLY A 243 11.00 8.07 15.02
CA GLY A 243 9.89 7.18 15.37
C GLY A 243 10.40 5.94 16.09
N CYS A 244 9.63 4.86 16.02
CA CYS A 244 10.03 3.54 16.51
C CYS A 244 9.70 2.41 15.53
N LYS A 245 10.31 1.25 15.77
CA LYS A 245 10.20 0.00 15.02
C LYS A 245 10.08 -1.18 16.00
N GLN A 246 8.93 -1.28 16.64
CA GLN A 246 8.64 -2.27 17.67
C GLN A 246 8.03 -3.54 17.06
N VAL A 247 8.87 -4.56 16.84
CA VAL A 247 8.47 -5.82 16.19
C VAL A 247 7.58 -6.65 17.12
N GLY A 248 6.45 -7.14 16.61
CA GLY A 248 5.55 -8.03 17.35
C GLY A 248 4.60 -7.32 18.32
N VAL A 249 4.73 -6.01 18.49
CA VAL A 249 3.91 -5.22 19.41
C VAL A 249 2.58 -4.82 18.75
N TRP A 250 1.47 -5.11 19.42
CA TRP A 250 0.09 -4.84 18.95
C TRP A 250 -0.59 -3.68 19.69
N GLY A 251 0.09 -3.03 20.64
CA GLY A 251 -0.49 -1.94 21.41
C GLY A 251 -0.82 -0.73 20.53
N GLU A 252 -2.09 -0.34 20.51
CA GLU A 252 -2.63 0.75 19.69
C GLU A 252 -2.47 2.12 20.36
N GLU A 253 -2.32 2.12 21.69
CA GLU A 253 -2.24 3.32 22.51
C GLU A 253 -0.97 4.12 22.23
N VAL A 254 -1.11 5.45 22.28
CA VAL A 254 0.02 6.38 22.24
C VAL A 254 0.83 6.25 23.53
N ASP A 255 2.15 6.14 23.38
CA ASP A 255 3.11 6.21 24.48
C ASP A 255 3.63 7.64 24.57
N GLU A 256 3.12 8.43 25.52
CA GLU A 256 3.48 9.85 25.66
C GLU A 256 4.99 10.06 25.88
N GLU A 257 5.66 9.15 26.59
CA GLU A 257 7.10 9.23 26.80
C GLU A 257 7.87 8.97 25.50
N MET A 258 7.43 8.02 24.67
CA MET A 258 7.98 7.82 23.32
C MET A 258 7.79 9.08 22.46
N GLY A 259 6.64 9.75 22.57
CA GLY A 259 6.38 11.02 21.89
C GLY A 259 7.40 12.09 22.25
N GLU A 260 7.66 12.29 23.54
CA GLU A 260 8.67 13.22 24.03
C GLU A 260 10.08 12.84 23.56
N ARG A 261 10.46 11.56 23.68
CA ARG A 261 11.78 11.08 23.21
C ARG A 261 11.97 11.30 21.72
N ILE A 262 10.93 11.12 20.88
CA ILE A 262 10.99 11.44 19.44
C ILE A 262 11.33 12.92 19.24
N MET A 263 10.61 13.81 19.92
CA MET A 263 10.85 15.26 19.78
C MET A 263 12.21 15.67 20.35
N GLU A 264 12.66 15.06 21.44
CA GLU A 264 14.00 15.26 22.01
C GLU A 264 15.11 14.86 21.03
N ARG A 265 14.99 13.72 20.35
CA ARG A 265 15.97 13.30 19.33
C ARG A 265 16.05 14.31 18.19
N VAL A 266 14.90 14.76 17.68
CA VAL A 266 14.86 15.78 16.62
C VAL A 266 15.53 17.07 17.09
N ARG A 267 15.25 17.52 18.31
CA ARG A 267 15.89 18.72 18.90
C ARG A 267 17.39 18.56 19.12
N GLY A 268 17.81 17.42 19.65
CA GLY A 268 19.21 17.13 19.99
C GLY A 268 20.12 17.11 18.76
N GLU A 269 19.59 16.64 17.63
CA GLU A 269 20.31 16.62 16.35
C GLU A 269 20.19 17.93 15.56
N GLY A 270 19.54 18.96 16.11
CA GLY A 270 19.35 20.25 15.43
C GLY A 270 18.52 20.15 14.14
N LEU A 271 17.60 19.17 14.06
CA LEU A 271 16.76 18.97 12.88
C LEU A 271 15.45 19.76 12.97
N ALA A 272 14.96 20.22 11.83
CA ALA A 272 13.69 20.94 11.71
C ALA A 272 13.53 22.12 12.70
N GLU A 273 14.61 22.83 13.00
CA GLU A 273 14.60 23.97 13.93
C GLU A 273 13.60 25.05 13.52
N GLU A 274 13.37 25.23 12.21
CA GLU A 274 12.40 26.15 11.66
C GLU A 274 10.94 25.85 12.07
N LEU A 275 10.65 24.64 12.56
CA LEU A 275 9.31 24.23 13.00
C LEU A 275 9.08 24.45 14.49
N ARG A 276 10.10 24.91 15.23
CA ARG A 276 10.03 25.12 16.69
C ARG A 276 9.38 26.46 17.06
N THR A 277 8.19 26.70 16.52
CA THR A 277 7.45 27.96 16.68
C THR A 277 6.48 27.96 17.86
N GLY A 278 6.39 26.86 18.60
CA GLY A 278 5.53 26.72 19.78
C GLY A 278 6.09 27.43 21.01
N GLU A 279 5.31 27.41 22.09
CA GLU A 279 5.71 27.98 23.37
C GLU A 279 7.04 27.39 23.86
N GLY A 280 7.90 28.22 24.46
CA GLY A 280 9.23 27.81 24.91
C GLY A 280 10.20 27.39 23.79
N GLY A 281 9.87 27.67 22.53
CA GLY A 281 10.65 27.20 21.38
C GLY A 281 10.49 25.69 21.16
N GLY A 282 9.32 25.13 21.48
CA GLY A 282 8.94 23.75 21.18
C GLY A 282 8.26 23.57 19.83
N PHE A 283 7.92 22.33 19.48
CA PHE A 283 7.09 22.05 18.30
C PHE A 283 5.61 22.25 18.62
N GLU A 284 4.83 22.82 17.69
CA GLU A 284 3.37 22.83 17.79
C GLU A 284 2.82 21.47 17.34
N VAL A 285 2.54 20.59 18.30
CA VAL A 285 2.05 19.22 18.04
C VAL A 285 0.60 19.27 17.54
N VAL A 286 0.37 18.72 16.36
CA VAL A 286 -0.97 18.54 15.77
C VAL A 286 -1.63 17.28 16.32
N ARG A 287 -0.87 16.18 16.38
CA ARG A 287 -1.31 14.90 16.97
C ARG A 287 -0.13 13.94 17.16
N GLN A 288 -0.30 12.96 18.02
CA GLN A 288 0.49 11.73 18.02
C GLN A 288 -0.31 10.60 17.39
N GLN A 289 0.39 9.64 16.77
CA GLN A 289 -0.28 8.55 16.07
C GLN A 289 0.55 7.27 16.10
N VAL A 290 -0.14 6.13 16.15
CA VAL A 290 0.42 4.78 16.13
C VAL A 290 -0.09 4.05 14.90
N GLY A 291 0.81 3.37 14.19
CA GLY A 291 0.47 2.53 13.05
C GLY A 291 1.23 1.21 13.07
N PHE A 292 0.61 0.17 12.51
CA PHE A 292 1.20 -1.16 12.41
C PHE A 292 1.64 -1.46 11.00
N ARG A 293 2.95 -1.52 10.78
CA ARG A 293 3.50 -1.92 9.48
C ARG A 293 3.28 -3.43 9.30
N PRO A 294 2.80 -3.90 8.13
CA PRO A 294 2.49 -5.31 7.89
C PRO A 294 3.74 -6.12 7.60
N GLY A 295 4.53 -6.43 8.63
CA GLY A 295 5.73 -7.24 8.51
C GLY A 295 5.40 -8.69 8.13
N ARG A 296 6.24 -9.29 7.28
CA ARG A 296 6.17 -10.70 6.91
C ARG A 296 7.56 -11.33 6.90
N LYS A 297 7.74 -12.49 7.53
CA LYS A 297 8.98 -13.27 7.42
C LYS A 297 9.14 -13.75 5.98
N GLY A 298 10.30 -13.48 5.38
CA GLY A 298 10.55 -13.76 3.96
C GLY A 298 10.04 -12.67 3.00
N GLY A 299 9.82 -11.45 3.49
CA GLY A 299 9.48 -10.29 2.66
C GLY A 299 8.03 -10.27 2.14
N PRO A 300 7.69 -9.35 1.23
CA PRO A 300 6.37 -9.28 0.60
C PRO A 300 6.05 -10.57 -0.16
N ARG A 301 4.78 -11.03 -0.10
CA ARG A 301 4.30 -12.15 -0.90
C ARG A 301 3.56 -11.61 -2.13
N VAL A 302 4.14 -11.80 -3.32
CA VAL A 302 3.57 -11.38 -4.62
C VAL A 302 3.58 -12.55 -5.60
N GLU A 303 2.59 -13.42 -5.49
CA GLU A 303 2.52 -14.68 -6.24
C GLU A 303 1.06 -15.15 -6.40
N VAL A 304 0.83 -16.11 -7.30
CA VAL A 304 -0.48 -16.77 -7.46
C VAL A 304 -0.54 -18.01 -6.57
N GLU A 305 -1.71 -18.29 -5.99
CA GLU A 305 -1.99 -19.61 -5.42
C GLU A 305 -1.88 -20.71 -6.49
N MET A 306 -1.37 -21.88 -6.08
CA MET A 306 -1.06 -22.98 -7.01
C MET A 306 -2.31 -23.51 -7.72
N GLU A 307 -3.43 -23.53 -7.00
CA GLU A 307 -4.72 -23.98 -7.50
C GLU A 307 -5.78 -22.89 -7.34
N LYS A 308 -6.83 -22.97 -8.16
CA LYS A 308 -7.99 -22.10 -8.01
C LYS A 308 -8.68 -22.37 -6.67
N VAL A 309 -9.00 -21.31 -5.96
CA VAL A 309 -9.73 -21.38 -4.69
C VAL A 309 -11.19 -20.99 -4.97
N GLY A 310 -12.15 -21.87 -4.67
CA GLY A 310 -13.56 -21.59 -4.97
C GLY A 310 -13.83 -21.28 -6.46
N GLY A 311 -13.07 -21.92 -7.35
CA GLY A 311 -13.16 -21.77 -8.81
C GLY A 311 -12.51 -20.51 -9.38
N VAL A 312 -11.82 -19.69 -8.58
CA VAL A 312 -11.18 -18.45 -9.03
C VAL A 312 -9.69 -18.44 -8.74
N TRP A 313 -8.93 -17.69 -9.54
CA TRP A 313 -7.53 -17.45 -9.24
C TRP A 313 -7.38 -16.52 -8.03
N VAL A 314 -6.38 -16.78 -7.19
CA VAL A 314 -6.02 -15.87 -6.10
C VAL A 314 -4.58 -15.42 -6.31
N VAL A 315 -4.38 -14.11 -6.38
CA VAL A 315 -3.04 -13.50 -6.41
C VAL A 315 -2.82 -12.76 -5.10
N HIS A 316 -1.70 -13.02 -4.45
CA HIS A 316 -1.32 -12.38 -3.20
C HIS A 316 -0.50 -11.13 -3.46
N SER A 317 -0.71 -10.10 -2.66
CA SER A 317 0.13 -8.89 -2.60
C SER A 317 0.03 -8.27 -1.20
N TYR A 318 0.78 -8.82 -0.24
CA TYR A 318 0.77 -8.35 1.16
C TYR A 318 2.13 -8.58 1.84
N GLY A 319 2.27 -8.09 3.08
CA GLY A 319 3.49 -8.32 3.88
C GLY A 319 4.61 -7.30 3.61
N HIS A 320 4.26 -6.08 3.20
CA HIS A 320 5.22 -5.07 2.75
C HIS A 320 6.06 -4.39 3.84
N GLY A 321 5.82 -4.68 5.12
CA GLY A 321 6.53 -4.04 6.23
C GLY A 321 6.52 -2.50 6.11
N SER A 322 7.69 -1.89 6.29
CA SER A 322 7.89 -0.43 6.11
C SER A 322 7.87 0.01 4.65
N GLY A 323 8.03 -0.91 3.70
CA GLY A 323 8.25 -0.61 2.29
C GLY A 323 6.97 -0.45 1.45
N GLY A 324 5.79 -0.41 2.08
CA GLY A 324 4.51 -0.47 1.36
C GLY A 324 4.32 0.62 0.30
N TYR A 325 4.73 1.86 0.58
CA TYR A 325 4.62 2.96 -0.38
C TYR A 325 5.73 2.93 -1.44
N GLN A 326 6.99 2.78 -1.02
CA GLN A 326 8.16 2.73 -1.91
C GLN A 326 8.19 1.53 -2.85
N ALA A 327 7.50 0.43 -2.54
CA ALA A 327 7.38 -0.73 -3.41
C ALA A 327 6.06 -0.76 -4.20
N SER A 328 5.15 0.19 -3.97
CA SER A 328 3.74 0.07 -4.38
C SER A 328 3.52 -0.07 -5.88
N VAL A 329 4.20 0.75 -6.69
CA VAL A 329 4.05 0.75 -8.16
C VAL A 329 4.68 -0.51 -8.75
N GLY A 330 5.92 -0.84 -8.37
CA GLY A 330 6.59 -2.05 -8.86
C GLY A 330 5.88 -3.35 -8.46
N CYS A 331 5.36 -3.40 -7.23
CA CYS A 331 4.56 -4.53 -6.77
C CYS A 331 3.24 -4.65 -7.54
N ALA A 332 2.59 -3.52 -7.85
CA ALA A 332 1.38 -3.50 -8.66
C ALA A 332 1.65 -3.99 -10.10
N GLU A 333 2.74 -3.56 -10.72
CA GLU A 333 3.18 -4.06 -12.04
C GLU A 333 3.41 -5.58 -12.01
N ARG A 334 4.03 -6.11 -10.96
CA ARG A 334 4.22 -7.56 -10.80
C ARG A 334 2.88 -8.31 -10.71
N VAL A 335 1.88 -7.77 -10.00
CA VAL A 335 0.54 -8.36 -9.96
C VAL A 335 -0.09 -8.40 -11.36
N VAL A 336 0.06 -7.33 -12.16
CA VAL A 336 -0.41 -7.29 -13.54
C VAL A 336 0.24 -8.40 -14.37
N GLU A 337 1.58 -8.56 -14.29
CA GLU A 337 2.29 -9.63 -15.00
C GLU A 337 1.75 -11.03 -14.66
N LEU A 338 1.45 -11.29 -13.38
CA LEU A 338 0.90 -12.56 -12.91
C LEU A 338 -0.50 -12.80 -13.50
N VAL A 339 -1.36 -11.78 -13.46
CA VAL A 339 -2.72 -11.84 -14.03
C VAL A 339 -2.68 -12.09 -15.54
N GLU A 340 -1.79 -11.41 -16.28
CA GLU A 340 -1.58 -11.67 -17.70
C GLU A 340 -1.12 -13.10 -17.98
N GLY A 341 -0.25 -13.65 -17.13
CA GLY A 341 0.15 -15.05 -17.19
C GLY A 341 -1.03 -16.01 -17.07
N LEU A 342 -1.94 -15.74 -16.14
CA LEU A 342 -3.16 -16.53 -15.95
C LEU A 342 -4.09 -16.46 -17.15
N ILE A 343 -4.29 -15.27 -17.72
CA ILE A 343 -5.12 -15.08 -18.92
C ILE A 343 -4.56 -15.89 -20.09
N ARG A 344 -3.24 -15.82 -20.33
CA ARG A 344 -2.59 -16.59 -21.40
C ARG A 344 -2.72 -18.11 -21.19
N ASN A 345 -2.68 -18.57 -19.95
CA ASN A 345 -2.81 -20.00 -19.65
C ASN A 345 -4.25 -20.50 -19.86
N GLU A 346 -5.27 -19.74 -19.46
CA GLU A 346 -6.67 -20.14 -19.69
C GLU A 346 -7.03 -20.20 -21.16
N LEU A 347 -6.52 -19.26 -21.98
CA LEU A 347 -6.71 -19.26 -23.42
C LEU A 347 -6.13 -20.52 -24.09
N LYS A 348 -5.00 -21.03 -23.59
CA LYS A 348 -4.36 -22.25 -24.11
C LYS A 348 -5.05 -23.55 -23.66
N SER A 349 -5.67 -23.55 -22.48
CA SER A 349 -6.40 -24.72 -21.96
C SER A 349 -7.83 -24.85 -22.51
N GLY A 350 -8.33 -23.83 -23.21
CA GLY A 350 -9.65 -23.80 -23.83
C GLY A 350 -9.67 -24.12 -25.33
N GLU A 351 -8.51 -24.43 -25.93
CA GLU A 351 -8.36 -25.02 -27.27
C GLU A 351 -8.25 -26.54 -27.20
#